data_AF-A0A136Q7S4-F1
#
_entry.id   AF-A0A136Q7S4-F1
#
_cell.length_a   1.000
_cell.length_b   1.000
_cell.length_c   1.000
_cell.angle_alpha   90.00
_cell.angle_beta   90.00
_cell.angle_gamma   90.00
#
_symmetry.space_group_name_H-M   'P 1'
#
loop_
_entity.id
_entity.type
_entity.pdbx_description
1 polymer ?
#
loop_
_entity_poly.entity_id
_entity_poly.type
_entity_poly.pdbx_seq_one_letter_code
_entity_poly.pdbx_strand_id
1 'polypeptide(L)'
;MENLRQLVLKLRSLVLFRGLLEDPAIQKFMALADEAEQGDPEKCVAAYSDFCARLFACRVNFSDYILNTLLESENLYALKKGRGENVEPQLEKCLKNELAILQELAGIPAAQIKRLLPYDGFLPEWEISDHNFTQVYRDRIAHIGTHGFGPFVKYYFFTVAEGGLVPVKYPDETRLSELSGYEYERGCVVKNTLALLKGKPAANVLLYGDSGTGKSSTVKAVVNEFAQQGLRLIEIKKSQLRMIPALIDSLGKNPLKFILFIDDLSFTRDDDDFGALKAILEGSVSARTKNLAVYATSNRRHLVRETFSDREGDEVHANDTVQQLTSLSDRFGLTITFSRPNREQYFGIVDHLAKLYGVVMDTGELHRQAEIYALERGGRSPRVAKQFLEQVQSLGV
;
A
#
# COMPACT_ATOMS: atom_id res chain seq x y z
N MET A 1 -13.65 -13.51 39.86
CA MET A 1 -12.72 -14.52 39.31
C MET A 1 -13.38 -15.42 38.28
N GLU A 2 -14.54 -16.01 38.55
CA GLU A 2 -15.22 -16.99 37.64
C GLU A 2 -15.45 -16.51 36.19
N ASN A 3 -15.62 -15.19 35.99
CA ASN A 3 -15.85 -14.58 34.67
C ASN A 3 -14.58 -14.50 33.79
N LEU A 4 -13.39 -14.22 34.37
CA LEU A 4 -12.14 -14.07 33.58
C LEU A 4 -11.64 -15.41 33.04
N ARG A 5 -11.68 -16.47 33.86
CA ARG A 5 -11.34 -17.83 33.42
C ARG A 5 -12.17 -18.27 32.24
N GLN A 6 -13.48 -18.06 32.35
CA GLN A 6 -14.43 -18.43 31.31
C GLN A 6 -14.15 -17.64 30.03
N LEU A 7 -13.76 -16.36 30.14
CA LEU A 7 -13.34 -15.56 29.00
C LEU A 7 -12.05 -16.08 28.36
N VAL A 8 -11.02 -16.44 29.12
CA VAL A 8 -9.79 -17.05 28.58
C VAL A 8 -10.10 -18.35 27.84
N LEU A 9 -11.00 -19.19 28.38
CA LEU A 9 -11.46 -20.40 27.69
C LEU A 9 -12.21 -20.07 26.39
N LYS A 10 -13.10 -19.06 26.39
CA LYS A 10 -13.77 -18.55 25.19
C LYS A 10 -12.74 -18.07 24.14
N LEU A 11 -11.70 -17.33 24.54
CA LEU A 11 -10.64 -16.88 23.64
C LEU A 11 -9.84 -18.06 23.06
N ARG A 12 -9.48 -19.06 23.88
CA ARG A 12 -8.79 -20.26 23.39
C ARG A 12 -9.63 -21.09 22.42
N SER A 13 -10.96 -20.91 22.42
CA SER A 13 -11.89 -21.58 21.52
C SER A 13 -12.04 -20.91 20.13
N LEU A 14 -11.42 -19.74 19.91
CA LEU A 14 -11.48 -19.03 18.63
C LEU A 14 -10.92 -19.89 17.48
N VAL A 15 -11.62 -19.86 16.34
CA VAL A 15 -11.29 -20.55 15.10
C VAL A 15 -11.05 -19.55 13.98
N LEU A 16 -11.99 -18.65 13.71
CA LEU A 16 -11.86 -17.63 12.65
C LEU A 16 -10.81 -16.59 13.00
N PHE A 17 -10.86 -16.07 14.22
CA PHE A 17 -9.92 -15.07 14.71
C PHE A 17 -8.80 -15.69 15.54
N ARG A 18 -8.46 -16.95 15.29
CA ARG A 18 -7.44 -17.67 16.07
C ARG A 18 -6.08 -16.98 16.09
N GLY A 19 -5.71 -16.29 14.99
CA GLY A 19 -4.47 -15.51 14.92
C GLY A 19 -4.39 -14.38 15.96
N LEU A 20 -5.51 -13.93 16.52
CA LEU A 20 -5.51 -12.95 17.63
C LEU A 20 -4.84 -13.50 18.90
N LEU A 21 -4.74 -14.82 19.07
CA LEU A 21 -4.03 -15.43 20.20
C LEU A 21 -2.50 -15.27 20.12
N GLU A 22 -1.99 -14.90 18.95
CA GLU A 22 -0.58 -14.56 18.74
C GLU A 22 -0.32 -13.05 18.97
N ASP A 23 -1.38 -12.25 19.14
CA ASP A 23 -1.23 -10.83 19.42
C ASP A 23 -0.60 -10.60 20.80
N PRO A 24 0.48 -9.81 20.91
CA PRO A 24 1.18 -9.65 22.17
C PRO A 24 0.33 -9.04 23.29
N ALA A 25 -0.61 -8.13 22.99
CA ALA A 25 -1.45 -7.55 24.04
C ALA A 25 -2.49 -8.56 24.54
N ILE A 26 -3.06 -9.37 23.63
CA ILE A 26 -4.00 -10.44 24.00
C ILE A 26 -3.29 -11.52 24.82
N GLN A 27 -2.05 -11.89 24.47
CA GLN A 27 -1.24 -12.82 25.27
C GLN A 27 -0.97 -12.29 26.68
N LYS A 28 -0.61 -11.00 26.80
CA LYS A 28 -0.40 -10.36 28.10
C LYS A 28 -1.69 -10.27 28.92
N PHE A 29 -2.84 -10.01 28.27
CA PHE A 29 -4.13 -10.05 28.94
C PHE A 29 -4.49 -11.45 29.46
N MET A 30 -4.25 -12.50 28.66
CA MET A 30 -4.49 -13.88 29.07
C MET A 30 -3.59 -14.27 30.25
N ALA A 31 -2.30 -13.88 30.23
CA ALA A 31 -1.39 -14.08 31.34
C ALA A 31 -1.85 -13.34 32.61
N LEU A 32 -2.32 -12.10 32.48
CA LEU A 32 -2.93 -11.34 33.59
C LEU A 32 -4.15 -12.07 34.17
N ALA A 33 -5.02 -12.62 33.32
CA ALA A 33 -6.17 -13.38 33.79
C ALA A 33 -5.76 -14.66 34.54
N ASP A 34 -4.72 -15.36 34.06
CA ASP A 34 -4.18 -16.57 34.71
C ASP A 34 -3.50 -16.25 36.06
N GLU A 35 -2.76 -15.13 36.17
CA GLU A 35 -2.11 -14.71 37.41
C GLU A 35 -3.09 -14.14 38.45
N ALA A 36 -4.14 -13.45 38.00
CA ALA A 36 -5.20 -12.93 38.87
C ALA A 36 -5.97 -14.05 39.61
N GLU A 37 -5.89 -15.31 39.15
CA GLU A 37 -6.44 -16.47 39.85
C GLU A 37 -5.51 -17.01 40.94
N GLN A 38 -4.19 -16.93 40.74
CA GLN A 38 -3.20 -17.46 41.68
C GLN A 38 -3.06 -16.59 42.92
N GLY A 39 -3.38 -15.29 42.81
CA GLY A 39 -3.49 -14.37 43.95
C GLY A 39 -2.16 -13.86 44.51
N ASP A 40 -1.04 -14.12 43.83
CA ASP A 40 0.28 -13.57 44.18
C ASP A 40 0.33 -12.06 43.83
N PRO A 41 0.44 -11.15 44.82
CA PRO A 41 0.39 -9.71 44.58
C PRO A 41 1.47 -9.21 43.62
N GLU A 42 2.71 -9.73 43.73
CA GLU A 42 3.83 -9.26 42.92
C GLU A 42 3.62 -9.64 41.44
N LYS A 43 3.24 -10.88 41.19
CA LYS A 43 2.94 -11.38 39.83
C LYS A 43 1.71 -10.72 39.23
N CYS A 44 0.66 -10.50 40.01
CA CYS A 44 -0.56 -9.82 39.58
C CYS A 44 -0.26 -8.39 39.10
N VAL A 45 0.49 -7.63 39.90
CA VAL A 45 0.87 -6.25 39.58
C VAL A 45 1.81 -6.21 38.37
N ALA A 46 2.77 -7.13 38.29
CA ALA A 46 3.68 -7.24 37.15
C ALA A 46 2.91 -7.55 35.85
N ALA A 47 2.03 -8.56 35.86
CA ALA A 47 1.23 -8.94 34.70
C ALA A 47 0.27 -7.82 34.25
N TYR A 48 -0.33 -7.10 35.20
CA TYR A 48 -1.19 -5.96 34.90
C TYR A 48 -0.40 -4.83 34.23
N SER A 49 0.77 -4.52 34.78
CA SER A 49 1.65 -3.47 34.28
C SER A 49 2.20 -3.82 32.91
N ASP A 50 2.58 -5.08 32.68
CA ASP A 50 3.01 -5.62 31.38
C ASP A 50 1.91 -5.48 30.32
N PHE A 51 0.67 -5.83 30.66
CA PHE A 51 -0.47 -5.65 29.77
C PHE A 51 -0.68 -4.18 29.43
N CYS A 52 -0.73 -3.29 30.43
CA CYS A 52 -0.91 -1.85 30.21
C CYS A 52 0.22 -1.25 29.39
N ALA A 53 1.48 -1.59 29.68
CA ALA A 53 2.64 -1.14 28.92
C ALA A 53 2.53 -1.56 27.46
N ARG A 54 2.11 -2.80 27.19
CA ARG A 54 1.93 -3.29 25.82
C ARG A 54 0.77 -2.61 25.10
N LEU A 55 -0.38 -2.47 25.78
CA LEU A 55 -1.55 -1.80 25.24
C LEU A 55 -1.19 -0.35 24.88
N PHE A 56 -0.65 0.41 25.83
CA PHE A 56 -0.33 1.84 25.68
C PHE A 56 0.76 2.13 24.66
N ALA A 57 1.67 1.18 24.41
CA ALA A 57 2.62 1.28 23.29
C ALA A 57 1.91 1.35 21.92
N CYS A 58 0.66 0.89 21.84
CA CYS A 58 -0.16 0.92 20.64
C CYS A 58 -1.31 1.94 20.72
N ARG A 59 -2.15 1.85 21.76
CA ARG A 59 -3.34 2.69 22.03
C ARG A 59 -3.69 2.69 23.52
N VAL A 60 -4.32 3.76 24.00
CA VAL A 60 -4.80 3.83 25.40
C VAL A 60 -6.16 3.13 25.56
N ASN A 61 -6.96 3.06 24.49
CA ASN A 61 -8.30 2.46 24.50
C ASN A 61 -8.25 0.98 24.10
N PHE A 62 -8.72 0.10 24.98
CA PHE A 62 -8.68 -1.35 24.77
C PHE A 62 -9.72 -1.82 23.75
N SER A 63 -10.92 -1.23 23.75
CA SER A 63 -11.97 -1.59 22.81
C SER A 63 -11.57 -1.25 21.37
N ASP A 64 -10.96 -0.07 21.17
CA ASP A 64 -10.40 0.34 19.88
C ASP A 64 -9.26 -0.57 19.45
N TYR A 65 -8.40 -1.01 20.38
CA TYR A 65 -7.30 -1.92 20.09
C TYR A 65 -7.84 -3.24 19.53
N ILE A 66 -8.74 -3.92 20.26
CA ILE A 66 -9.29 -5.21 19.81
C ILE A 66 -10.06 -5.04 18.50
N LEU A 67 -10.86 -3.98 18.34
CA LEU A 67 -11.61 -3.73 17.12
C LEU A 67 -10.68 -3.57 15.91
N ASN A 68 -9.59 -2.82 16.04
CA ASN A 68 -8.62 -2.67 14.95
C ASN A 68 -7.91 -3.98 14.63
N THR A 69 -7.44 -4.74 15.62
CA THR A 69 -6.79 -6.03 15.39
C THR A 69 -7.74 -7.04 14.73
N LEU A 70 -9.02 -7.02 15.11
CA LEU A 70 -10.08 -7.81 14.50
C LEU A 70 -10.30 -7.43 13.02
N LEU A 71 -10.36 -6.13 12.71
CA LEU A 71 -10.55 -5.65 11.34
C LEU A 71 -9.34 -5.89 10.44
N GLU A 72 -8.13 -5.89 11.01
CA GLU A 72 -6.87 -6.21 10.33
C GLU A 72 -6.64 -7.72 10.15
N SER A 73 -7.37 -8.56 10.89
CA SER A 73 -7.22 -10.02 10.84
C SER A 73 -7.64 -10.59 9.49
N GLU A 74 -6.72 -11.32 8.84
CA GLU A 74 -7.06 -12.18 7.72
C GLU A 74 -7.69 -13.47 8.24
N ASN A 75 -8.94 -13.72 7.88
CA ASN A 75 -9.65 -14.92 8.26
C ASN A 75 -10.45 -15.52 7.09
N LEU A 76 -10.83 -16.79 7.23
CA LEU A 76 -11.53 -17.54 6.18
C LEU A 76 -12.85 -16.87 5.76
N TYR A 77 -13.56 -16.24 6.69
CA TYR A 77 -14.82 -15.57 6.38
C TYR A 77 -14.61 -14.37 5.44
N ALA A 78 -13.67 -13.48 5.79
CA ALA A 78 -13.31 -12.33 4.97
C ALA A 78 -12.76 -12.76 3.60
N LEU A 79 -11.92 -13.80 3.57
CA LEU A 79 -11.39 -14.38 2.34
C LEU A 79 -12.51 -14.87 1.40
N LYS A 80 -13.44 -15.68 1.91
CA LYS A 80 -14.57 -16.20 1.10
C LYS A 80 -15.46 -15.07 0.58
N LYS A 81 -15.84 -14.13 1.44
CA LYS A 81 -16.65 -12.96 1.03
C LYS A 81 -15.91 -12.12 -0.01
N GLY A 82 -14.62 -11.90 0.15
CA GLY A 82 -13.80 -11.16 -0.80
C GLY A 82 -13.74 -11.83 -2.18
N ARG A 83 -13.70 -13.16 -2.20
CA ARG A 83 -13.72 -13.96 -3.44
C ARG A 83 -15.11 -14.12 -4.07
N GLY A 84 -16.16 -13.58 -3.43
CA GLY A 84 -17.55 -13.77 -3.85
C GLY A 84 -18.04 -15.22 -3.68
N GLU A 85 -17.39 -16.00 -2.82
CA GLU A 85 -17.76 -17.39 -2.55
C GLU A 85 -18.95 -17.44 -1.56
N ASN A 86 -19.74 -18.50 -1.66
CA ASN A 86 -20.81 -18.73 -0.69
C ASN A 86 -20.21 -19.10 0.68
N VAL A 87 -20.82 -18.59 1.75
CA VAL A 87 -20.37 -18.84 3.11
C VAL A 87 -21.34 -19.79 3.80
N GLU A 88 -20.82 -20.85 4.39
CA GLU A 88 -21.61 -21.87 5.06
C GLU A 88 -22.30 -21.31 6.31
N PRO A 89 -23.53 -21.77 6.64
CA PRO A 89 -24.24 -21.34 7.84
C PRO A 89 -23.47 -21.56 9.14
N GLN A 90 -22.64 -22.60 9.19
CA GLN A 90 -21.77 -22.90 10.32
C GLN A 90 -20.70 -21.82 10.51
N LEU A 91 -20.15 -21.28 9.41
CA LEU A 91 -19.16 -20.21 9.47
C LEU A 91 -19.78 -18.88 9.90
N GLU A 92 -20.99 -18.56 9.43
CA GLU A 92 -21.76 -17.40 9.90
C GLU A 92 -22.06 -17.48 11.41
N LYS A 93 -22.44 -18.67 11.89
CA LYS A 93 -22.67 -18.93 13.33
C LYS A 93 -21.37 -18.78 14.13
N CYS A 94 -20.27 -19.33 13.62
CA CYS A 94 -18.95 -19.21 14.23
C CYS A 94 -18.54 -17.74 14.35
N LEU A 95 -18.65 -16.99 13.25
CA LEU A 95 -18.35 -15.56 13.23
C LEU A 95 -19.16 -14.79 14.28
N LYS A 96 -20.49 -14.99 14.31
CA LYS A 96 -21.35 -14.30 15.27
C LYS A 96 -20.93 -14.54 16.72
N ASN A 97 -20.59 -15.79 17.05
CA ASN A 97 -20.17 -16.16 18.40
C ASN A 97 -18.80 -15.55 18.73
N GLU A 98 -17.82 -15.62 17.82
CA GLU A 98 -16.49 -15.07 18.06
C GLU A 98 -16.50 -13.54 18.18
N LEU A 99 -17.30 -12.84 17.37
CA LEU A 99 -17.49 -11.39 17.51
C LEU A 99 -18.07 -11.01 18.87
N ALA A 100 -19.01 -11.81 19.40
CA ALA A 100 -19.57 -11.59 20.74
C ALA A 100 -18.53 -11.79 21.85
N ILE A 101 -17.67 -12.81 21.73
CA ILE A 101 -16.56 -13.06 22.66
C ILE A 101 -15.57 -11.89 22.65
N LEU A 102 -15.21 -11.39 21.46
CA LEU A 102 -14.28 -10.28 21.31
C LEU A 102 -14.88 -8.96 21.81
N GLN A 103 -16.19 -8.76 21.64
CA GLN A 103 -16.90 -7.61 22.22
C GLN A 103 -16.96 -7.69 23.76
N GLU A 104 -17.17 -8.88 24.32
CA GLU A 104 -17.10 -9.10 25.77
C GLU A 104 -15.69 -8.78 26.31
N LEU A 105 -14.63 -9.26 25.65
CA LEU A 105 -13.25 -8.93 25.99
C LEU A 105 -12.99 -7.42 25.95
N ALA A 106 -13.35 -6.79 24.84
CA ALA A 106 -13.16 -5.36 24.59
C ALA A 106 -13.90 -4.45 25.58
N GLY A 107 -14.96 -4.97 26.21
CA GLY A 107 -15.79 -4.24 27.17
C GLY A 107 -15.29 -4.31 28.62
N ILE A 108 -14.18 -4.97 28.92
CA ILE A 108 -13.67 -5.11 30.30
C ILE A 108 -12.97 -3.81 30.72
N PRO A 109 -13.49 -3.07 31.72
CA PRO A 109 -12.84 -1.88 32.23
C PRO A 109 -11.67 -2.25 33.17
N ALA A 110 -10.65 -1.40 33.21
CA ALA A 110 -9.52 -1.51 34.12
C ALA A 110 -9.96 -1.69 35.59
N ALA A 111 -10.98 -0.92 36.00
CA ALA A 111 -11.55 -0.98 37.35
C ALA A 111 -12.08 -2.37 37.74
N GLN A 112 -12.57 -3.16 36.79
CA GLN A 112 -13.04 -4.52 37.07
C GLN A 112 -11.87 -5.46 37.39
N ILE A 113 -10.75 -5.33 36.68
CA ILE A 113 -9.56 -6.14 36.93
C ILE A 113 -8.89 -5.71 38.23
N LYS A 114 -8.72 -4.40 38.46
CA LYS A 114 -8.10 -3.86 39.68
C LYS A 114 -8.74 -4.37 40.97
N ARG A 115 -10.08 -4.50 41.00
CA ARG A 115 -10.82 -5.06 42.16
C ARG A 115 -10.47 -6.51 42.50
N LEU A 116 -9.85 -7.24 41.57
CA LEU A 116 -9.43 -8.62 41.74
C LEU A 116 -7.97 -8.73 42.19
N LEU A 117 -7.19 -7.65 42.10
CA LEU A 117 -5.76 -7.65 42.42
C LEU A 117 -5.56 -7.26 43.90
N PRO A 118 -4.77 -8.01 44.67
CA PRO A 118 -4.47 -7.68 46.07
C PRO A 118 -3.40 -6.58 46.17
N TYR A 119 -3.67 -5.40 45.61
CA TYR A 119 -2.74 -4.26 45.60
C TYR A 119 -3.48 -2.91 45.63
N ASP A 120 -3.15 -2.08 46.61
CA ASP A 120 -3.78 -0.76 46.84
C ASP A 120 -2.98 0.42 46.25
N GLY A 121 -1.83 0.16 45.64
CA GLY A 121 -1.02 1.22 45.04
C GLY A 121 -1.52 1.65 43.65
N PHE A 122 -0.78 2.56 43.02
CA PHE A 122 -1.16 3.09 41.72
C PHE A 122 -1.07 2.02 40.62
N LEU A 123 -2.16 1.87 39.87
CA LEU A 123 -2.22 1.10 38.64
C LEU A 123 -2.85 1.97 37.55
N PRO A 124 -2.28 2.03 36.33
CA PRO A 124 -2.86 2.82 35.24
C PRO A 124 -4.23 2.28 34.81
N GLU A 125 -5.06 3.13 34.20
CA GLU A 125 -6.35 2.72 33.62
C GLU A 125 -6.34 2.89 32.11
N TRP A 126 -6.85 1.88 31.39
CA TRP A 126 -7.15 1.99 29.97
C TRP A 126 -8.58 2.49 29.76
N GLU A 127 -8.79 3.07 28.60
CA GLU A 127 -10.11 3.54 28.16
C GLU A 127 -10.89 2.40 27.48
N ILE A 128 -12.22 2.52 27.49
CA ILE A 128 -13.13 1.65 26.75
C ILE A 128 -14.11 2.50 25.94
N SER A 129 -14.52 1.98 24.80
CA SER A 129 -15.49 2.60 23.90
C SER A 129 -16.63 1.63 23.62
N ASP A 130 -17.86 2.16 23.53
CA ASP A 130 -19.03 1.36 23.19
C ASP A 130 -19.12 1.17 21.66
N HIS A 131 -18.48 0.11 21.18
CA HIS A 131 -18.53 -0.28 19.77
C HIS A 131 -19.41 -1.52 19.57
N ASN A 132 -20.26 -1.47 18.54
CA ASN A 132 -20.95 -2.67 18.07
C ASN A 132 -20.06 -3.42 17.07
N PHE A 133 -19.28 -4.38 17.57
CA PHE A 133 -18.32 -5.13 16.76
C PHE A 133 -18.99 -5.87 15.61
N THR A 134 -20.19 -6.41 15.85
CA THR A 134 -20.96 -7.11 14.81
C THR A 134 -21.34 -6.17 13.68
N GLN A 135 -21.83 -4.98 14.00
CA GLN A 135 -22.22 -3.99 13.01
C GLN A 135 -21.01 -3.47 12.24
N VAL A 136 -19.95 -3.05 12.94
CA VAL A 136 -18.72 -2.53 12.32
C VAL A 136 -18.08 -3.58 11.41
N TYR A 137 -17.99 -4.84 11.84
CA TYR A 137 -17.44 -5.91 11.01
C TYR A 137 -18.30 -6.17 9.77
N ARG A 138 -19.63 -6.20 9.92
CA ARG A 138 -20.55 -6.36 8.78
C ARG A 138 -20.40 -5.23 7.76
N ASP A 139 -20.33 -3.99 8.24
CA ASP A 139 -20.15 -2.82 7.37
C ASP A 139 -18.81 -2.89 6.63
N ARG A 140 -17.75 -3.35 7.30
CA ARG A 140 -16.44 -3.59 6.69
C ARG A 140 -16.50 -4.65 5.59
N ILE A 141 -17.15 -5.78 5.85
CA ILE A 141 -17.29 -6.88 4.90
C ILE A 141 -18.19 -6.49 3.71
N ALA A 142 -19.25 -5.70 3.94
CA ALA A 142 -20.09 -5.18 2.86
C ALA A 142 -19.29 -4.30 1.89
N HIS A 143 -18.26 -3.61 2.39
CA HIS A 143 -17.37 -2.75 1.61
C HIS A 143 -15.97 -3.36 1.45
N ILE A 144 -15.84 -4.69 1.42
CA ILE A 144 -14.55 -5.38 1.34
C ILE A 144 -13.76 -5.05 0.06
N GLY A 145 -14.46 -4.66 -1.02
CA GLY A 145 -13.83 -4.24 -2.28
C GLY A 145 -13.16 -2.86 -2.26
N THR A 146 -13.42 -2.04 -1.25
CA THR A 146 -12.73 -0.75 -1.05
C THR A 146 -11.76 -0.82 0.12
N HIS A 147 -12.16 -1.49 1.19
CA HIS A 147 -11.41 -1.54 2.44
C HIS A 147 -10.38 -2.66 2.51
N GLY A 148 -10.59 -3.75 1.76
CA GLY A 148 -9.73 -4.93 1.83
C GLY A 148 -9.89 -5.74 3.11
N PHE A 149 -9.03 -6.72 3.25
CA PHE A 149 -8.86 -7.58 4.42
C PHE A 149 -7.37 -7.88 4.62
N GLY A 150 -6.98 -8.34 5.81
CA GLY A 150 -5.59 -8.66 6.12
C GLY A 150 -4.67 -7.44 5.99
N PRO A 151 -3.45 -7.58 5.43
CA PRO A 151 -2.49 -6.48 5.36
C PRO A 151 -2.95 -5.32 4.46
N PHE A 152 -3.92 -5.55 3.56
CA PHE A 152 -4.47 -4.52 2.67
C PHE A 152 -5.38 -3.50 3.38
N VAL A 153 -5.77 -3.77 4.62
CA VAL A 153 -6.56 -2.85 5.47
C VAL A 153 -5.74 -1.62 5.83
N LYS A 154 -4.46 -1.85 6.17
CA LYS A 154 -3.56 -0.83 6.72
C LYS A 154 -2.61 -0.25 5.67
N TYR A 155 -2.16 -1.07 4.72
CA TYR A 155 -1.16 -0.68 3.75
C TYR A 155 -1.73 -0.65 2.34
N TYR A 156 -1.29 0.35 1.58
CA TYR A 156 -1.67 0.54 0.18
C TYR A 156 -0.53 0.29 -0.81
N PHE A 157 0.70 0.24 -0.29
CA PHE A 157 1.91 -0.02 -1.05
C PHE A 157 2.55 -1.31 -0.56
N PHE A 158 2.92 -2.16 -1.51
CA PHE A 158 3.54 -3.45 -1.28
C PHE A 158 4.74 -3.63 -2.19
N THR A 159 5.69 -4.43 -1.76
CA THR A 159 6.75 -4.96 -2.60
C THR A 159 6.75 -6.49 -2.51
N VAL A 160 7.55 -7.13 -3.34
CA VAL A 160 7.67 -8.59 -3.40
C VAL A 160 8.98 -9.02 -2.77
N ALA A 161 8.95 -9.98 -1.86
CA ALA A 161 10.11 -10.64 -1.27
C ALA A 161 9.96 -12.17 -1.33
N GLU A 162 10.98 -12.93 -0.91
CA GLU A 162 11.02 -14.40 -0.99
C GLU A 162 9.84 -15.10 -0.27
N GLY A 163 9.15 -14.40 0.64
CA GLY A 163 7.95 -14.88 1.35
C GLY A 163 6.61 -14.34 0.86
N GLY A 164 6.55 -13.59 -0.25
CA GLY A 164 5.32 -13.02 -0.80
C GLY A 164 5.26 -11.48 -0.73
N LEU A 165 4.04 -10.94 -0.57
CA LEU A 165 3.81 -9.49 -0.51
C LEU A 165 4.20 -8.93 0.85
N VAL A 166 5.06 -7.92 0.84
CA VAL A 166 5.53 -7.21 2.03
C VAL A 166 5.03 -5.77 1.99
N PRO A 167 4.37 -5.26 3.05
CA PRO A 167 3.90 -3.89 3.08
C PRO A 167 5.05 -2.88 3.16
N VAL A 168 4.93 -1.78 2.42
CA VAL A 168 5.82 -0.62 2.54
C VAL A 168 5.26 0.28 3.65
N LYS A 169 5.97 0.34 4.79
CA LYS A 169 5.50 1.05 5.99
C LYS A 169 5.50 2.57 5.86
N TYR A 170 6.42 3.10 5.04
CA TYR A 170 6.60 4.53 4.81
C TYR A 170 6.64 4.79 3.29
N PRO A 171 5.48 4.76 2.62
CA PRO A 171 5.43 5.05 1.19
C PRO A 171 5.66 6.55 0.92
N ASP A 172 5.99 6.87 -0.32
CA ASP A 172 6.04 8.24 -0.80
C ASP A 172 4.63 8.87 -0.72
N GLU A 173 4.49 9.97 0.01
CA GLU A 173 3.21 10.65 0.26
C GLU A 173 2.81 11.66 -0.83
N THR A 174 3.62 11.79 -1.88
CA THR A 174 3.38 12.73 -2.99
C THR A 174 1.97 12.60 -3.52
N ARG A 175 1.24 13.72 -3.59
CA ARG A 175 -0.12 13.81 -4.14
C ARG A 175 -0.14 14.33 -5.56
N LEU A 176 -1.25 14.09 -6.27
CA LEU A 176 -1.42 14.59 -7.64
C LEU A 176 -1.34 16.12 -7.72
N SER A 177 -1.79 16.82 -6.68
CA SER A 177 -1.73 18.27 -6.57
C SER A 177 -0.31 18.84 -6.52
N GLU A 178 0.68 18.06 -6.08
CA GLU A 178 2.09 18.49 -6.06
C GLU A 178 2.76 18.35 -7.42
N LEU A 179 2.13 17.64 -8.34
CA LEU A 179 2.67 17.39 -9.65
C LEU A 179 2.01 18.35 -10.66
N SER A 180 2.56 19.54 -10.84
CA SER A 180 2.10 20.51 -11.85
C SER A 180 2.78 20.33 -13.21
N GLY A 181 2.18 20.84 -14.28
CA GLY A 181 2.78 20.95 -15.62
C GLY A 181 2.71 19.70 -16.51
N TYR A 182 2.03 18.64 -16.07
CA TYR A 182 1.80 17.40 -16.84
C TYR A 182 0.36 16.90 -16.66
N GLU A 183 -0.61 17.81 -16.61
CA GLU A 183 -2.01 17.54 -16.30
C GLU A 183 -2.64 16.58 -17.32
N TYR A 184 -2.22 16.66 -18.59
CA TYR A 184 -2.70 15.77 -19.64
C TYR A 184 -2.21 14.33 -19.43
N GLU A 185 -0.90 14.15 -19.27
CA GLU A 185 -0.26 12.85 -19.05
C GLU A 185 -0.82 12.19 -17.80
N ARG A 186 -0.91 12.94 -16.68
CA ARG A 186 -1.54 12.47 -15.44
C ARG A 186 -3.00 12.13 -15.65
N GLY A 187 -3.74 12.97 -16.37
CA GLY A 187 -5.15 12.75 -16.67
C GLY A 187 -5.41 11.43 -17.38
N CYS A 188 -4.51 11.01 -18.27
CA CYS A 188 -4.55 9.70 -18.92
C CYS A 188 -4.38 8.56 -17.91
N VAL A 189 -3.39 8.63 -17.02
CA VAL A 189 -3.16 7.64 -15.95
C VAL A 189 -4.37 7.57 -15.01
N VAL A 190 -4.90 8.71 -14.59
CA VAL A 190 -6.07 8.82 -13.71
C VAL A 190 -7.30 8.20 -14.35
N LYS A 191 -7.60 8.53 -15.62
CA LYS A 191 -8.76 7.97 -16.35
C LYS A 191 -8.67 6.45 -16.45
N ASN A 192 -7.50 5.91 -16.77
CA ASN A 192 -7.28 4.47 -16.85
C ASN A 192 -7.43 3.79 -15.48
N THR A 193 -6.90 4.41 -14.42
CA THR A 193 -7.03 3.91 -13.05
C THR A 193 -8.48 3.92 -12.56
N LEU A 194 -9.23 4.98 -12.87
CA LEU A 194 -10.66 5.05 -12.56
C LEU A 194 -11.47 4.00 -13.32
N ALA A 195 -11.06 3.63 -14.53
CA ALA A 195 -11.65 2.51 -15.25
C ALA A 195 -11.42 1.19 -14.51
N LEU A 196 -10.19 0.93 -14.05
CA LEU A 196 -9.85 -0.24 -13.23
C LEU A 196 -10.67 -0.31 -11.94
N LEU A 197 -10.78 0.81 -11.21
CA LEU A 197 -11.59 0.94 -10.00
C LEU A 197 -13.06 0.60 -10.23
N LYS A 198 -13.61 1.03 -11.37
CA LYS A 198 -14.98 0.73 -11.78
C LYS A 198 -15.15 -0.69 -12.35
N GLY A 199 -14.10 -1.53 -12.33
CA GLY A 199 -14.11 -2.87 -12.91
C GLY A 199 -14.28 -2.90 -14.43
N LYS A 200 -14.05 -1.76 -15.10
CA LYS A 200 -14.03 -1.64 -16.56
C LYS A 200 -12.67 -2.11 -17.09
N PRO A 201 -12.57 -2.47 -18.38
CA PRO A 201 -11.27 -2.76 -18.99
C PRO A 201 -10.31 -1.58 -18.80
N ALA A 202 -9.16 -1.85 -18.18
CA ALA A 202 -8.06 -0.91 -18.04
C ALA A 202 -6.88 -1.41 -18.87
N ALA A 203 -6.18 -0.48 -19.52
CA ALA A 203 -4.99 -0.79 -20.29
C ALA A 203 -3.78 -1.00 -19.36
N ASN A 204 -2.86 -1.86 -19.79
CA ASN A 204 -1.49 -1.82 -19.27
C ASN A 204 -0.83 -0.52 -19.78
N VAL A 205 -0.12 0.18 -18.88
CA VAL A 205 0.38 1.53 -19.14
C VAL A 205 1.90 1.53 -19.20
N LEU A 206 2.48 2.15 -20.22
CA LEU A 206 3.90 2.48 -20.29
C LEU A 206 4.07 4.00 -20.24
N LEU A 207 4.71 4.47 -19.17
CA LEU A 207 5.11 5.87 -19.00
C LEU A 207 6.58 5.98 -19.41
N TYR A 208 6.87 6.65 -20.52
CA TYR A 208 8.26 6.80 -20.98
C TYR A 208 8.65 8.25 -21.19
N GLY A 209 9.95 8.54 -21.15
CA GLY A 209 10.50 9.85 -21.46
C GLY A 209 11.58 10.27 -20.47
N ASP A 210 11.86 11.56 -20.41
CA ASP A 210 13.06 12.08 -19.74
C ASP A 210 13.05 11.81 -18.23
N SER A 211 14.24 11.65 -17.66
CA SER A 211 14.40 11.49 -16.21
C SER A 211 13.97 12.77 -15.47
N GLY A 212 13.41 12.61 -14.27
CA GLY A 212 13.00 13.74 -13.43
C GLY A 212 11.67 14.42 -13.79
N THR A 213 10.96 13.93 -14.82
CA THR A 213 9.63 14.43 -15.26
C THR A 213 8.45 13.92 -14.41
N GLY A 214 8.69 13.02 -13.46
CA GLY A 214 7.65 12.57 -12.51
C GLY A 214 6.83 11.35 -12.96
N LYS A 215 7.36 10.49 -13.84
CA LYS A 215 6.70 9.24 -14.28
C LYS A 215 6.33 8.33 -13.09
N SER A 216 7.31 7.93 -12.28
CA SER A 216 7.10 7.05 -11.12
C SER A 216 6.26 7.74 -10.05
N SER A 217 6.53 9.03 -9.79
CA SER A 217 5.76 9.85 -8.86
C SER A 217 4.29 9.96 -9.26
N THR A 218 3.98 10.01 -10.57
CA THR A 218 2.60 10.04 -11.05
C THR A 218 1.85 8.77 -10.66
N VAL A 219 2.45 7.58 -10.85
CA VAL A 219 1.80 6.32 -10.47
C VAL A 219 1.59 6.24 -8.95
N LYS A 220 2.61 6.60 -8.16
CA LYS A 220 2.51 6.62 -6.69
C LYS A 220 1.46 7.62 -6.19
N ALA A 221 1.40 8.81 -6.77
CA ALA A 221 0.42 9.84 -6.44
C ALA A 221 -1.02 9.42 -6.77
N VAL A 222 -1.23 8.75 -7.90
CA VAL A 222 -2.54 8.17 -8.25
C VAL A 222 -2.98 7.13 -7.21
N VAL A 223 -2.06 6.32 -6.70
CA VAL A 223 -2.37 5.34 -5.64
C VAL A 223 -2.73 6.05 -4.35
N ASN A 224 -1.99 7.07 -3.94
CA ASN A 224 -2.30 7.88 -2.76
C ASN A 224 -3.70 8.49 -2.84
N GLU A 225 -4.09 9.03 -4.00
CA GLU A 225 -5.40 9.65 -4.20
C GLU A 225 -6.56 8.64 -4.11
N PHE A 226 -6.36 7.42 -4.63
CA PHE A 226 -7.42 6.42 -4.76
C PHE A 226 -7.30 5.22 -3.83
N ALA A 227 -6.38 5.24 -2.87
CA ALA A 227 -6.19 4.17 -1.89
C ALA A 227 -7.48 3.82 -1.13
N GLN A 228 -8.25 4.84 -0.74
CA GLN A 228 -9.53 4.70 -0.05
C GLN A 228 -10.65 4.11 -0.93
N GLN A 229 -10.47 4.10 -2.25
CA GLN A 229 -11.38 3.47 -3.20
C GLN A 229 -11.03 2.01 -3.49
N GLY A 230 -10.06 1.43 -2.77
CA GLY A 230 -9.63 0.05 -2.93
C GLY A 230 -8.46 -0.17 -3.88
N LEU A 231 -7.73 0.89 -4.24
CA LEU A 231 -6.52 0.78 -5.06
C LEU A 231 -5.31 0.38 -4.19
N ARG A 232 -4.51 -0.56 -4.67
CA ARG A 232 -3.24 -0.98 -4.07
C ARG A 232 -2.15 -0.99 -5.13
N LEU A 233 -0.92 -0.65 -4.72
CA LEU A 233 0.27 -0.72 -5.56
C LEU A 233 1.14 -1.89 -5.11
N ILE A 234 1.60 -2.69 -6.06
CA ILE A 234 2.61 -3.72 -5.84
C ILE A 234 3.81 -3.38 -6.70
N GLU A 235 4.89 -2.96 -6.06
CA GLU A 235 6.16 -2.65 -6.71
C GLU A 235 6.96 -3.93 -6.96
N ILE A 236 7.29 -4.16 -8.23
CA ILE A 236 7.96 -5.35 -8.73
C ILE A 236 9.28 -4.91 -9.35
N LYS A 237 10.38 -5.50 -8.86
CA LYS A 237 11.70 -5.27 -9.46
C LYS A 237 11.80 -6.05 -10.76
N LYS A 238 12.69 -5.60 -11.65
CA LYS A 238 12.96 -6.29 -12.92
C LYS A 238 13.30 -7.78 -12.76
N SER A 239 14.15 -8.14 -11.80
CA SER A 239 14.50 -9.54 -11.51
C SER A 239 13.34 -10.40 -10.99
N GLN A 240 12.20 -9.78 -10.68
CA GLN A 240 11.01 -10.44 -10.12
C GLN A 240 9.88 -10.56 -11.15
N LEU A 241 10.11 -10.21 -12.42
CA LEU A 241 9.09 -10.25 -13.47
C LEU A 241 8.49 -11.66 -13.65
N ARG A 242 9.27 -12.71 -13.41
CA ARG A 242 8.81 -14.11 -13.46
C ARG A 242 7.78 -14.47 -12.38
N MET A 243 7.64 -13.67 -11.33
CA MET A 243 6.67 -13.89 -10.25
C MET A 243 5.28 -13.33 -10.56
N ILE A 244 5.15 -12.46 -11.58
CA ILE A 244 3.89 -11.81 -11.91
C ILE A 244 2.74 -12.80 -12.15
N PRO A 245 2.90 -13.92 -12.89
CA PRO A 245 1.81 -14.88 -13.06
C PRO A 245 1.24 -15.41 -11.74
N ALA A 246 2.12 -15.81 -10.81
CA ALA A 246 1.71 -16.27 -9.49
C ALA A 246 1.00 -15.16 -8.67
N LEU A 247 1.43 -13.91 -8.81
CA LEU A 247 0.76 -12.76 -8.20
C LEU A 247 -0.63 -12.52 -8.81
N ILE A 248 -0.76 -12.62 -10.14
CA ILE A 248 -2.05 -12.47 -10.83
C ILE A 248 -3.03 -13.56 -10.36
N ASP A 249 -2.58 -14.80 -10.25
CA ASP A 249 -3.43 -15.91 -9.82
C ASP A 249 -3.87 -15.77 -8.34
N SER A 250 -2.95 -15.34 -7.47
CA SER A 250 -3.22 -15.10 -6.05
C SER A 250 -4.18 -13.93 -5.82
N LEU A 251 -3.97 -12.83 -6.55
CA LEU A 251 -4.74 -11.58 -6.38
C LEU A 251 -5.99 -11.53 -7.24
N GLY A 252 -6.12 -12.35 -8.27
CA GLY A 252 -7.21 -12.29 -9.25
C GLY A 252 -8.60 -12.47 -8.65
N LYS A 253 -8.70 -13.14 -7.50
CA LYS A 253 -9.96 -13.30 -6.74
C LYS A 253 -10.12 -12.28 -5.61
N ASN A 254 -9.17 -11.39 -5.41
CA ASN A 254 -9.27 -10.34 -4.40
C ASN A 254 -10.20 -9.21 -4.91
N PRO A 255 -11.10 -8.68 -4.07
CA PRO A 255 -12.07 -7.68 -4.52
C PRO A 255 -11.45 -6.28 -4.74
N LEU A 256 -10.28 -6.02 -4.15
CA LEU A 256 -9.50 -4.80 -4.35
C LEU A 256 -8.92 -4.73 -5.77
N LYS A 257 -8.45 -3.54 -6.13
CA LYS A 257 -7.77 -3.27 -7.41
C LYS A 257 -6.30 -3.05 -7.20
N PHE A 258 -5.50 -3.59 -8.12
CA PHE A 258 -4.06 -3.64 -7.99
C PHE A 258 -3.39 -3.06 -9.24
N ILE A 259 -2.42 -2.18 -9.02
CA ILE A 259 -1.45 -1.79 -10.04
C ILE A 259 -0.17 -2.58 -9.75
N LEU A 260 0.24 -3.42 -10.70
CA LEU A 260 1.56 -4.04 -10.70
C LEU A 260 2.52 -3.04 -11.33
N PHE A 261 3.37 -2.44 -10.50
CA PHE A 261 4.25 -1.34 -10.90
C PHE A 261 5.68 -1.80 -11.07
N ILE A 262 6.24 -1.50 -12.24
CA ILE A 262 7.62 -1.83 -12.60
C ILE A 262 8.35 -0.51 -12.87
N ASP A 263 9.26 -0.13 -11.97
CA ASP A 263 10.00 1.13 -12.11
C ASP A 263 11.27 0.96 -12.96
N ASP A 264 11.57 1.98 -13.75
CA ASP A 264 12.74 2.09 -14.63
C ASP A 264 13.03 0.84 -15.48
N LEU A 265 12.00 0.39 -16.20
CA LEU A 265 12.09 -0.75 -17.10
C LEU A 265 13.10 -0.47 -18.23
N SER A 266 14.19 -1.24 -18.20
CA SER A 266 15.18 -1.30 -19.26
C SER A 266 15.78 -2.69 -19.36
N PHE A 267 15.98 -3.19 -20.57
CA PHE A 267 16.43 -4.54 -20.90
C PHE A 267 17.77 -4.51 -21.65
N THR A 268 18.48 -5.63 -21.57
CA THR A 268 19.62 -5.96 -22.43
C THR A 268 19.22 -7.06 -23.40
N ARG A 269 19.97 -7.25 -24.50
CA ARG A 269 19.59 -8.14 -25.63
C ARG A 269 19.27 -9.59 -25.23
N ASP A 270 19.91 -10.13 -24.19
CA ASP A 270 19.76 -11.54 -23.76
C ASP A 270 19.02 -11.69 -22.43
N ASP A 271 18.08 -10.79 -22.15
CA ASP A 271 17.38 -10.80 -20.88
C ASP A 271 16.13 -11.69 -20.93
N ASP A 272 16.21 -12.86 -20.31
CA ASP A 272 15.06 -13.77 -20.14
C ASP A 272 13.83 -13.05 -19.53
N ASP A 273 14.03 -11.98 -18.74
CA ASP A 273 12.95 -11.22 -18.15
C ASP A 273 12.08 -10.48 -19.20
N PHE A 274 12.64 -10.23 -20.39
CA PHE A 274 11.91 -9.67 -21.54
C PHE A 274 10.82 -10.63 -22.02
N GLY A 275 11.15 -11.93 -22.15
CA GLY A 275 10.20 -12.97 -22.56
C GLY A 275 9.05 -13.13 -21.56
N ALA A 276 9.36 -13.06 -20.27
CA ALA A 276 8.36 -13.13 -19.20
C ALA A 276 7.36 -11.98 -19.29
N LEU A 277 7.83 -10.73 -19.37
CA LEU A 277 6.95 -9.56 -19.48
C LEU A 277 6.11 -9.60 -20.77
N LYS A 278 6.71 -10.03 -21.87
CA LYS A 278 6.04 -10.17 -23.18
C LYS A 278 4.83 -11.11 -23.09
N ALA A 279 5.00 -12.28 -22.46
CA ALA A 279 3.93 -13.26 -22.27
C ALA A 279 2.80 -12.73 -21.37
N ILE A 280 3.14 -11.98 -20.32
CA ILE A 280 2.17 -11.35 -19.42
C ILE A 280 1.30 -10.34 -20.17
N LEU A 281 1.90 -9.50 -21.02
CA LEU A 281 1.16 -8.49 -21.80
C LEU A 281 0.30 -9.11 -22.91
N GLU A 282 0.72 -10.24 -23.50
CA GLU A 282 -0.07 -11.03 -24.45
C GLU A 282 -1.29 -11.71 -23.81
N GLY A 283 -1.31 -11.86 -22.48
CA GLY A 283 -2.38 -12.53 -21.75
C GLY A 283 -2.38 -14.05 -21.93
N SER A 284 -1.24 -14.64 -22.32
CA SER A 284 -1.12 -16.08 -22.59
C SER A 284 -1.05 -16.95 -21.33
N VAL A 285 -0.77 -16.36 -20.16
CA VAL A 285 -0.51 -17.12 -18.92
C VAL A 285 -1.65 -17.07 -17.90
N SER A 286 -2.41 -15.96 -17.84
CA SER A 286 -3.55 -15.83 -16.91
C SER A 286 -4.66 -15.02 -17.59
N ALA A 287 -5.89 -15.56 -17.61
CA ALA A 287 -7.06 -14.86 -18.13
C ALA A 287 -7.14 -13.44 -17.53
N ARG A 288 -7.27 -12.40 -18.38
CA ARG A 288 -7.27 -10.99 -17.96
C ARG A 288 -8.20 -10.76 -16.75
N THR A 289 -7.60 -10.64 -15.58
CA THR A 289 -8.34 -10.36 -14.34
C THR A 289 -8.80 -8.91 -14.37
N LYS A 290 -10.07 -8.67 -14.02
CA LYS A 290 -10.67 -7.31 -14.07
C LYS A 290 -10.23 -6.40 -12.91
N ASN A 291 -9.26 -6.84 -12.12
CA ASN A 291 -8.81 -6.18 -10.91
C ASN A 291 -7.31 -5.85 -10.92
N LEU A 292 -6.59 -6.15 -11.99
CA LEU A 292 -5.14 -5.89 -12.12
C LEU A 292 -4.83 -5.09 -13.39
N ALA A 293 -3.84 -4.21 -13.31
CA ALA A 293 -3.23 -3.57 -14.46
C ALA A 293 -1.70 -3.44 -14.26
N VAL A 294 -0.93 -3.59 -15.33
CA VAL A 294 0.54 -3.46 -15.30
C VAL A 294 0.94 -2.06 -15.71
N TYR A 295 1.63 -1.32 -14.84
CA TYR A 295 2.15 0.02 -15.10
C TYR A 295 3.67 -0.04 -15.07
N ALA A 296 4.32 0.40 -16.13
CA ALA A 296 5.78 0.44 -16.21
C ALA A 296 6.26 1.86 -16.49
N THR A 297 7.39 2.25 -15.90
CA THR A 297 8.11 3.47 -16.32
C THR A 297 9.34 3.10 -17.13
N SER A 298 9.77 3.97 -18.04
CA SER A 298 11.08 3.85 -18.67
C SER A 298 11.70 5.23 -18.91
N ASN A 299 12.98 5.38 -18.60
CA ASN A 299 13.74 6.56 -18.98
C ASN A 299 14.17 6.56 -20.46
N ARG A 300 13.84 5.51 -21.21
CA ARG A 300 14.21 5.36 -22.61
C ARG A 300 12.97 5.20 -23.47
N ARG A 301 13.01 5.78 -24.67
CA ARG A 301 11.97 5.58 -25.69
C ARG A 301 11.92 4.14 -26.19
N HIS A 302 13.06 3.46 -26.19
CA HIS A 302 13.19 2.03 -26.50
C HIS A 302 13.60 1.27 -25.23
N LEU A 303 12.82 0.24 -24.89
CA LEU A 303 12.98 -0.51 -23.64
C LEU A 303 14.26 -1.37 -23.58
N VAL A 304 14.95 -1.65 -24.67
CA VAL A 304 16.21 -2.44 -24.73
C VAL A 304 17.38 -1.52 -25.14
N ARG A 305 18.57 -1.75 -24.57
CA ARG A 305 19.81 -1.00 -24.87
C ARG A 305 20.34 -1.34 -26.27
N GLU A 306 20.53 -0.32 -27.11
CA GLU A 306 21.35 -0.42 -28.32
C GLU A 306 22.84 -0.37 -27.93
N THR A 307 23.64 -1.34 -28.37
CA THR A 307 25.10 -1.31 -28.23
C THR A 307 25.72 -0.77 -29.52
N PHE A 308 26.70 0.13 -29.43
CA PHE A 308 27.33 0.75 -30.61
C PHE A 308 28.03 -0.26 -31.53
N SER A 309 28.43 -1.43 -31.03
CA SER A 309 28.97 -2.55 -31.81
C SER A 309 27.93 -3.20 -32.73
N ASP A 310 26.64 -3.01 -32.47
CA ASP A 310 25.54 -3.61 -33.24
C ASP A 310 25.20 -2.81 -34.51
N ARG A 311 25.84 -1.65 -34.70
CA ARG A 311 25.74 -0.86 -35.93
C ARG A 311 26.81 -1.23 -36.95
N GLU A 312 27.82 -2.03 -36.55
CA GLU A 312 28.89 -2.51 -37.42
C GLU A 312 28.73 -3.99 -37.83
N GLY A 313 27.76 -4.72 -37.27
CA GLY A 313 27.46 -6.12 -37.60
C GLY A 313 26.04 -6.32 -38.13
N ASP A 314 25.93 -7.00 -39.28
CA ASP A 314 24.73 -7.46 -40.02
C ASP A 314 23.42 -6.66 -39.79
N GLU A 315 23.07 -5.82 -40.78
CA GLU A 315 21.85 -5.01 -40.84
C GLU A 315 20.54 -5.78 -40.55
N VAL A 316 20.54 -7.10 -40.75
CA VAL A 316 19.40 -7.99 -40.49
C VAL A 316 19.13 -8.12 -38.98
N HIS A 317 20.17 -8.30 -38.16
CA HIS A 317 20.01 -8.45 -36.70
C HIS A 317 19.63 -7.14 -36.01
N ALA A 318 20.08 -5.99 -36.53
CA ALA A 318 19.67 -4.68 -36.06
C ALA A 318 18.16 -4.44 -36.29
N ASN A 319 17.66 -4.76 -37.48
CA ASN A 319 16.24 -4.61 -37.83
C ASN A 319 15.33 -5.56 -37.02
N ASP A 320 15.75 -6.81 -36.82
CA ASP A 320 15.00 -7.77 -35.96
C ASP A 320 14.92 -7.29 -34.51
N THR A 321 16.01 -6.69 -33.99
CA THR A 321 16.03 -6.14 -32.63
C THR A 321 15.06 -4.96 -32.52
N VAL A 322 15.06 -4.06 -33.50
CA VAL A 322 14.15 -2.89 -33.54
C VAL A 322 12.68 -3.32 -33.68
N GLN A 323 12.39 -4.37 -34.47
CA GLN A 323 11.04 -4.92 -34.58
C GLN A 323 10.59 -5.58 -33.27
N GLN A 324 11.44 -6.37 -32.61
CA GLN A 324 11.12 -6.95 -31.30
C GLN A 324 10.93 -5.88 -30.20
N LEU A 325 11.74 -4.82 -30.24
CA LEU A 325 11.68 -3.64 -29.36
C LEU A 325 10.35 -2.87 -29.46
N THR A 326 9.93 -2.61 -30.69
CA THR A 326 8.66 -1.93 -31.00
C THR A 326 7.49 -2.84 -30.60
N SER A 327 7.63 -4.15 -30.84
CA SER A 327 6.59 -5.13 -30.53
C SER A 327 6.23 -5.24 -29.04
N LEU A 328 7.15 -4.94 -28.11
CA LEU A 328 6.83 -4.94 -26.67
C LEU A 328 6.10 -3.66 -26.26
N SER A 329 6.58 -2.52 -26.73
CA SER A 329 6.00 -1.21 -26.40
C SER A 329 4.57 -1.09 -26.93
N ASP A 330 4.30 -1.63 -28.12
CA ASP A 330 2.97 -1.65 -28.74
C ASP A 330 1.93 -2.52 -28.00
N ARG A 331 2.38 -3.38 -27.08
CA ARG A 331 1.49 -4.24 -26.27
C ARG A 331 0.96 -3.53 -25.04
N PHE A 332 1.55 -2.40 -24.67
CA PHE A 332 0.93 -1.52 -23.70
C PHE A 332 -0.26 -0.83 -24.38
N GLY A 333 -1.45 -1.05 -23.84
CA GLY A 333 -2.68 -0.46 -24.40
C GLY A 333 -2.78 1.06 -24.20
N LEU A 334 -1.90 1.63 -23.38
CA LEU A 334 -1.76 3.07 -23.20
C LEU A 334 -0.29 3.43 -23.02
N THR A 335 0.21 4.29 -23.90
CA THR A 335 1.61 4.74 -23.85
C THR A 335 1.62 6.26 -23.71
N ILE A 336 2.30 6.76 -22.67
CA ILE A 336 2.28 8.18 -22.29
C ILE A 336 3.72 8.71 -22.28
N THR A 337 3.94 9.81 -22.99
CA THR A 337 5.24 10.45 -23.14
C THR A 337 5.41 11.60 -22.15
N PHE A 338 6.49 11.58 -21.38
CA PHE A 338 6.88 12.67 -20.48
C PHE A 338 8.16 13.34 -20.98
N SER A 339 8.04 14.50 -21.59
CA SER A 339 9.18 15.31 -22.04
C SER A 339 9.62 16.31 -20.98
N ARG A 340 10.89 16.73 -20.97
CA ARG A 340 11.33 17.89 -20.16
C ARG A 340 10.46 19.13 -20.43
N PRO A 341 10.13 19.92 -19.40
CA PRO A 341 9.34 21.11 -19.58
C PRO A 341 10.15 22.18 -20.31
N ASN A 342 9.49 22.96 -21.16
CA ASN A 342 10.07 24.20 -21.67
C ASN A 342 10.22 25.23 -20.53
N ARG A 343 10.81 26.39 -20.83
CA ARG A 343 11.08 27.42 -19.81
C ARG A 343 9.81 27.90 -19.11
N GLU A 344 8.76 28.21 -19.88
CA GLU A 344 7.49 28.70 -19.34
C GLU A 344 6.79 27.65 -18.47
N GLN A 345 6.76 26.40 -18.92
CA GLN A 345 6.23 25.27 -18.16
C GLN A 345 7.03 25.05 -16.86
N TYR A 346 8.35 25.17 -16.91
CA TYR A 346 9.21 25.03 -15.74
C TYR A 346 8.92 26.11 -14.69
N PHE A 347 8.79 27.37 -15.11
CA PHE A 347 8.41 28.46 -14.21
C PHE A 347 7.01 28.29 -13.63
N GLY A 348 6.05 27.83 -14.42
CA GLY A 348 4.72 27.47 -13.91
C GLY A 348 4.77 26.38 -12.83
N ILE A 349 5.67 25.39 -12.98
CA ILE A 349 5.91 24.36 -11.95
C ILE A 349 6.51 24.97 -10.69
N VAL A 350 7.53 25.82 -10.83
CA VAL A 350 8.19 26.51 -9.70
C VAL A 350 7.20 27.38 -8.93
N ASP A 351 6.37 28.18 -9.62
CA ASP A 351 5.37 29.04 -8.99
C ASP A 351 4.34 28.24 -8.20
N HIS A 352 3.88 27.12 -8.77
CA HIS A 352 2.92 26.25 -8.11
C HIS A 352 3.50 25.60 -6.86
N LEU A 353 4.70 25.04 -6.96
CA LEU A 353 5.38 24.43 -5.83
C LEU A 353 5.75 25.46 -4.75
N ALA A 354 6.17 26.68 -5.13
CA ALA A 354 6.49 27.74 -4.18
C ALA A 354 5.27 28.12 -3.32
N LYS A 355 4.08 28.22 -3.94
CA LYS A 355 2.81 28.41 -3.21
C LYS A 355 2.51 27.25 -2.26
N LEU A 356 2.75 26.02 -2.69
CA LEU A 356 2.49 24.83 -1.89
C LEU A 356 3.45 24.72 -0.68
N TYR A 357 4.71 25.09 -0.85
CA TYR A 357 5.72 25.12 0.21
C TYR A 357 5.70 26.39 1.07
N GLY A 358 4.87 27.38 0.72
CA GLY A 358 4.78 28.65 1.45
C GLY A 358 6.02 29.54 1.29
N VAL A 359 6.77 29.40 0.20
CA VAL A 359 7.95 30.22 -0.09
C VAL A 359 7.49 31.62 -0.53
N VAL A 360 7.94 32.65 0.19
CA VAL A 360 7.60 34.05 -0.08
C VAL A 360 8.80 34.75 -0.72
N MET A 361 8.83 34.79 -2.04
CA MET A 361 9.88 35.45 -2.81
C MET A 361 9.26 36.23 -3.97
N ASP A 362 9.91 37.33 -4.39
CA ASP A 362 9.54 38.01 -5.63
C ASP A 362 9.60 37.03 -6.81
N THR A 363 8.56 37.03 -7.66
CA THR A 363 8.44 36.06 -8.76
C THR A 363 9.61 36.13 -9.74
N GLY A 364 10.12 37.33 -10.02
CA GLY A 364 11.26 37.51 -10.92
C GLY A 364 12.55 36.94 -10.33
N GLU A 365 12.76 37.12 -9.03
CA GLU A 365 13.91 36.54 -8.32
C GLU A 365 13.79 35.02 -8.19
N LEU A 366 12.60 34.52 -7.88
CA LEU A 366 12.30 33.09 -7.80
C LEU A 366 12.62 32.38 -9.11
N HIS A 367 12.13 32.92 -10.23
CA HIS A 367 12.39 32.35 -11.56
C HIS A 367 13.87 32.41 -11.94
N ARG A 368 14.57 33.49 -11.58
CA ARG A 368 16.00 33.66 -11.84
C ARG A 368 16.82 32.61 -11.09
N GLN A 369 16.59 32.48 -9.78
CA GLN A 369 17.31 31.50 -8.95
C GLN A 369 16.99 30.06 -9.36
N ALA A 370 15.72 29.77 -9.66
CA ALA A 370 15.32 28.45 -10.14
C ALA A 370 15.98 28.09 -11.48
N GLU A 371 16.09 29.04 -12.41
CA GLU A 371 16.76 28.82 -13.70
C GLU A 371 18.26 28.56 -13.53
N ILE A 372 18.95 29.33 -12.67
CA ILE A 372 20.36 29.11 -12.34
C ILE A 372 20.55 27.70 -11.77
N TYR A 373 19.73 27.34 -10.78
CA TYR A 373 19.75 26.02 -10.16
C TYR A 373 19.52 24.90 -11.18
N ALA A 374 18.60 25.10 -12.12
CA ALA A 374 18.30 24.13 -13.17
C ALA A 374 19.47 23.91 -14.13
N LEU A 375 20.19 24.97 -14.49
CA LEU A 375 21.38 24.86 -15.35
C LEU A 375 22.50 24.08 -14.65
N GLU A 376 22.72 24.30 -13.36
CA GLU A 376 23.72 23.58 -12.55
C GLU A 376 23.39 22.08 -12.39
N ARG A 377 22.10 21.73 -12.33
CA ARG A 377 21.62 20.35 -12.10
C ARG A 377 21.32 19.56 -13.37
N GLY A 378 21.75 20.04 -14.54
CA GLY A 378 21.64 19.30 -15.81
C GLY A 378 20.29 19.45 -16.54
N GLY A 379 19.54 20.51 -16.22
CA GLY A 379 18.38 20.99 -16.97
C GLY A 379 17.09 21.10 -16.18
N ARG A 380 16.07 21.66 -16.83
CA ARG A 380 14.74 21.89 -16.26
C ARG A 380 14.00 20.56 -16.07
N SER A 381 13.50 20.33 -14.86
CA SER A 381 12.59 19.22 -14.56
C SER A 381 11.81 19.50 -13.26
N PRO A 382 10.62 18.90 -13.07
CA PRO A 382 9.89 18.96 -11.81
C PRO A 382 10.74 18.55 -10.59
N ARG A 383 11.56 17.51 -10.71
CA ARG A 383 12.47 17.07 -9.65
C ARG A 383 13.42 18.20 -9.22
N VAL A 384 13.99 18.89 -10.19
CA VAL A 384 14.94 19.99 -9.95
C VAL A 384 14.24 21.21 -9.35
N ALA A 385 13.02 21.53 -9.78
CA ALA A 385 12.20 22.58 -9.16
C ALA A 385 11.90 22.28 -7.68
N LYS A 386 11.51 21.04 -7.36
CA LYS A 386 11.27 20.61 -5.98
C LYS A 386 12.54 20.74 -5.11
N GLN A 387 13.67 20.22 -5.60
CA GLN A 387 14.95 20.31 -4.89
C GLN A 387 15.41 21.76 -4.64
N PHE A 388 15.16 22.66 -5.60
CA PHE A 388 15.42 24.09 -5.43
C PHE A 388 14.59 24.67 -4.28
N LEU A 389 13.27 24.43 -4.25
CA LEU A 389 12.39 24.98 -3.22
C LEU A 389 12.63 24.39 -1.83
N GLU A 390 12.93 23.09 -1.74
CA GLU A 390 13.35 22.45 -0.50
C GLU A 390 14.64 23.08 0.05
N GLN A 391 15.58 23.45 -0.84
CA GLN A 391 16.79 24.17 -0.46
C GLN A 391 16.48 25.59 0.02
N VAL A 392 15.63 26.34 -0.67
CA VAL A 392 15.22 27.70 -0.25
C VAL A 392 14.57 27.66 1.13
N GLN A 393 13.65 26.71 1.34
CA GLN A 393 12.98 26.52 2.63
C GLN A 393 13.97 26.16 3.76
N SER A 394 14.96 25.31 3.47
CA SER A 394 16.00 24.92 4.43
C SER A 394 16.91 26.10 4.83
N LEU A 395 17.05 27.09 3.95
CA LEU A 395 17.84 28.30 4.18
C LEU A 395 17.04 29.42 4.89
N GLY A 396 15.72 29.25 5.07
CA GLY A 396 14.87 30.15 5.85
C GLY A 396 14.57 31.48 5.16
N VAL A 397 14.52 31.50 3.82
CA VAL A 397 14.15 32.67 3.01
C VAL A 397 12.67 32.66 2.67
#